data_AF-A0A848ZA22-F1
#
_entry.id   AF-A0A848ZA22-F1
#
_cell.length_a   1.000
_cell.length_b   1.000
_cell.length_c   1.000
_cell.angle_alpha   90.00
_cell.angle_beta   90.00
_cell.angle_gamma   90.00
#
_symmetry.space_group_name_H-M   'P 1'
#
loop_
_entity.id
_entity.type
_entity.pdbx_description
1 polymer ?
#
loop_
_entity_poly.entity_id
_entity_poly.type
_entity_poly.pdbx_seq_one_letter_code
_entity_poly.pdbx_strand_id
1 'polypeptide(L)'
;ELEIIDQALKTVDLAEQRFLQEKSADIAYEKETLRLARKLIEEDNFEEALTTIETLSDKQEMTPEMQELKRVATEKLIKRERKKAAKYFLMARKTRDPAKKEELLLSSYDILKGLIEHYPSSPMLEKLNGNLRTVREELNKLGKDPES
;
A
#
# COMPACT_ATOMS: atom_id res chain seq x y z
N GLU A 1 -25.53 -54.18 5.07
CA GLU A 1 -25.93 -53.04 4.21
C GLU A 1 -26.30 -51.80 5.04
N LEU A 2 -27.25 -51.88 5.98
CA LEU A 2 -27.60 -50.76 6.87
C LEU A 2 -26.43 -50.16 7.67
N GLU A 3 -25.52 -50.99 8.16
CA GLU A 3 -24.35 -50.56 8.96
C GLU A 3 -23.30 -49.78 8.13
N ILE A 4 -23.18 -50.12 6.84
CA ILE A 4 -22.30 -49.40 5.90
C ILE A 4 -22.87 -48.02 5.59
N ILE A 5 -24.20 -47.92 5.47
CA ILE A 5 -24.90 -46.65 5.26
C ILE A 5 -24.77 -45.75 6.50
N ASP A 6 -24.96 -46.29 7.70
CA ASP A 6 -24.79 -45.53 8.96
C ASP A 6 -23.35 -45.01 9.15
N GLN A 7 -22.35 -45.82 8.79
CA GLN A 7 -20.95 -45.40 8.86
C GLN A 7 -20.58 -44.35 7.79
N ALA A 8 -21.18 -44.44 6.60
CA ALA A 8 -21.02 -43.42 5.56
C ALA A 8 -21.65 -42.08 5.99
N LEU A 9 -22.86 -42.10 6.57
CA LEU A 9 -23.54 -40.90 7.08
C LEU A 9 -22.73 -40.20 8.17
N LYS A 10 -22.22 -40.94 9.16
CA LYS A 10 -21.33 -40.38 10.21
C LYS A 10 -20.08 -39.71 9.63
N THR A 11 -19.52 -40.28 8.57
CA THR A 11 -18.33 -39.73 7.91
C THR A 11 -18.65 -38.41 7.19
N VAL A 12 -19.80 -38.35 6.53
CA VAL A 12 -20.30 -37.12 5.89
C VAL A 12 -20.58 -36.03 6.92
N ASP A 13 -21.28 -36.36 8.02
CA ASP A 13 -21.57 -35.40 9.09
C ASP A 13 -20.29 -34.83 9.71
N LEU A 14 -19.27 -35.67 9.95
CA LEU A 14 -17.96 -35.23 10.44
C LEU A 14 -17.23 -34.34 9.43
N ALA A 15 -17.32 -34.65 8.13
CA ALA A 15 -16.74 -33.83 7.08
C ALA A 15 -17.44 -32.46 6.97
N GLU A 16 -18.77 -32.43 7.06
CA GLU A 16 -19.55 -31.20 7.05
C GLU A 16 -19.22 -30.31 8.26
N GLN A 17 -19.16 -30.88 9.46
CA GLN A 17 -18.78 -30.13 10.66
C GLN A 17 -17.38 -29.51 10.55
N ARG A 18 -16.41 -30.25 10.03
CA ARG A 18 -15.04 -29.73 9.80
C ARG A 18 -15.03 -28.60 8.79
N PHE A 19 -15.75 -28.76 7.69
CA PHE A 19 -15.87 -27.72 6.67
C PHE A 19 -16.51 -26.44 7.22
N LEU A 20 -17.57 -26.57 8.02
CA LEU A 20 -18.22 -25.43 8.67
C LEU A 20 -17.28 -24.73 9.67
N GLN A 21 -16.50 -25.49 10.43
CA GLN A 21 -15.50 -24.94 11.35
C GLN A 21 -14.40 -24.18 10.61
N GLU A 22 -13.84 -24.76 9.55
CA GLU A 22 -12.82 -24.13 8.71
C GLU A 22 -13.34 -22.82 8.10
N LYS A 23 -14.52 -22.86 7.48
CA LYS A 23 -15.22 -21.66 6.98
C LYS A 23 -15.40 -20.59 8.05
N SER A 24 -15.79 -20.98 9.26
CA SER A 24 -15.99 -20.02 10.36
C SER A 24 -14.68 -19.38 10.81
N ALA A 25 -13.58 -20.13 10.80
CA ALA A 25 -12.26 -19.64 11.15
C ALA A 25 -11.74 -18.66 10.09
N ASP A 26 -11.93 -18.96 8.81
CA ASP A 26 -11.55 -18.09 7.69
C ASP A 26 -12.29 -16.75 7.77
N ILE A 27 -13.60 -16.77 8.01
CA ILE A 27 -14.42 -15.56 8.16
C ILE A 27 -13.95 -14.72 9.37
N ALA A 28 -13.64 -15.38 10.49
CA ALA A 28 -13.15 -14.68 11.68
C ALA A 28 -11.78 -14.04 11.45
N TYR A 29 -10.88 -14.77 10.77
CA TYR A 29 -9.55 -14.31 10.40
C TYR A 29 -9.63 -13.11 9.44
N GLU A 30 -10.46 -13.18 8.41
CA GLU A 30 -10.71 -12.07 7.47
C GLU A 30 -11.16 -10.83 8.23
N LYS A 31 -12.22 -10.97 9.04
CA LYS A 31 -12.80 -9.86 9.79
C LYS A 31 -11.79 -9.17 10.70
N GLU A 32 -10.98 -9.95 11.40
CA GLU A 32 -9.95 -9.41 12.29
C GLU A 32 -8.82 -8.72 11.52
N THR A 33 -8.41 -9.30 10.40
CA THR A 33 -7.37 -8.71 9.53
C THR A 33 -7.84 -7.38 8.92
N LEU A 34 -9.10 -7.30 8.46
CA LEU A 34 -9.70 -6.06 7.96
C LEU A 34 -9.85 -5.00 9.06
N ARG A 35 -10.19 -5.42 10.28
CA ARG A 35 -10.23 -4.53 11.45
C ARG A 35 -8.86 -3.95 11.76
N LEU A 36 -7.82 -4.78 11.73
CA LEU A 36 -6.44 -4.34 11.90
C LEU A 36 -6.02 -3.35 10.81
N ALA A 37 -6.28 -3.66 9.53
CA ALA A 37 -5.97 -2.78 8.42
C ALA A 37 -6.66 -1.40 8.57
N ARG A 38 -7.93 -1.36 8.99
CA ARG A 38 -8.63 -0.11 9.31
C ARG A 38 -7.91 0.70 10.39
N LYS A 39 -7.57 0.05 11.49
CA LYS A 39 -6.87 0.70 12.60
C LYS A 39 -5.52 1.28 12.14
N LEU A 40 -4.76 0.54 11.35
CA LEU A 40 -3.49 1.02 10.80
C LEU A 40 -3.69 2.26 9.90
N ILE A 41 -4.75 2.30 9.09
CA ILE A 41 -5.10 3.48 8.28
C ILE A 41 -5.47 4.69 9.17
N GLU A 42 -6.19 4.46 10.26
CA GLU A 42 -6.56 5.51 11.23
C GLU A 42 -5.33 6.07 11.97
N GLU A 43 -4.33 5.23 12.22
CA GLU A 43 -3.06 5.57 12.87
C GLU A 43 -2.00 6.13 11.89
N ASP A 44 -2.38 6.40 10.64
CA ASP A 44 -1.50 6.85 9.54
C ASP A 44 -0.36 5.87 9.16
N ASN A 45 -0.47 4.60 9.59
CA ASN A 45 0.43 3.48 9.27
C ASN A 45 0.03 2.80 7.95
N PHE A 46 0.03 3.58 6.87
CA PHE A 46 -0.53 3.15 5.57
C PHE A 46 0.21 1.98 4.93
N GLU A 47 1.54 1.94 5.01
CA GLU A 47 2.34 0.84 4.45
C GLU A 47 2.00 -0.50 5.12
N GLU A 48 1.92 -0.52 6.45
CA GLU A 48 1.56 -1.72 7.20
C GLU A 48 0.12 -2.15 6.92
N ALA A 49 -0.79 -1.19 6.74
CA ALA A 49 -2.16 -1.46 6.31
C ALA A 49 -2.20 -2.14 4.93
N LEU A 50 -1.40 -1.64 3.98
CA LEU A 50 -1.30 -2.21 2.64
C LEU A 50 -0.73 -3.64 2.69
N THR A 51 0.35 -3.87 3.42
CA THR A 51 0.93 -5.21 3.61
C THR A 51 -0.07 -6.17 4.27
N THR A 52 -0.84 -5.70 5.25
CA THR A 52 -1.89 -6.48 5.91
C THR A 52 -2.97 -6.91 4.91
N ILE A 53 -3.42 -6.00 4.04
CA ILE A 53 -4.44 -6.27 3.02
C ILE A 53 -3.89 -7.21 1.94
N GLU A 54 -2.63 -7.03 1.54
CA GLU A 54 -1.97 -7.86 0.52
C GLU A 54 -1.79 -9.30 1.00
N THR A 55 -1.35 -9.49 2.24
CA THR A 55 -1.25 -10.80 2.88
C THR A 55 -2.61 -11.52 2.96
N LEU A 56 -3.69 -10.76 3.15
CA LEU A 56 -5.04 -11.32 3.10
C LEU A 56 -5.44 -11.68 1.66
N SER A 57 -5.12 -10.85 0.67
CA SER A 57 -5.43 -11.13 -0.74
C SER A 57 -4.64 -12.29 -1.35
N ASP A 58 -3.49 -12.64 -0.75
CA ASP A 58 -2.74 -13.83 -1.16
C ASP A 58 -3.44 -15.14 -0.71
N LYS A 59 -4.29 -15.06 0.32
CA LYS A 59 -5.01 -16.20 0.90
C LYS A 59 -6.42 -16.35 0.35
N GLN A 60 -7.03 -15.27 -0.12
CA GLN A 60 -8.42 -15.26 -0.57
C GLN A 60 -8.67 -14.20 -1.64
N GLU A 61 -9.77 -14.35 -2.38
CA GLU A 61 -10.16 -13.36 -3.38
C GLU A 61 -10.36 -11.97 -2.77
N MET A 62 -9.93 -10.96 -3.53
CA MET A 62 -10.02 -9.57 -3.12
C MET A 62 -11.49 -9.13 -3.04
N THR A 63 -11.99 -8.91 -1.82
CA THR A 63 -13.36 -8.45 -1.59
C THR A 63 -13.50 -6.94 -1.85
N PRO A 64 -14.71 -6.42 -2.10
CA PRO A 64 -14.93 -4.97 -2.28
C PRO A 64 -14.44 -4.14 -1.09
N GLU A 65 -14.55 -4.67 0.14
CA GLU A 65 -14.03 -4.01 1.34
C GLU A 65 -12.50 -3.93 1.34
N MET A 66 -11.82 -5.02 0.96
CA MET A 66 -10.36 -5.02 0.81
C MET A 66 -9.89 -4.03 -0.25
N GLN A 67 -10.58 -3.97 -1.40
CA GLN A 67 -10.29 -3.01 -2.47
C GLN A 67 -10.40 -1.57 -1.98
N GLU A 68 -11.47 -1.26 -1.25
CA GLU A 68 -11.69 0.08 -0.73
C GLU A 68 -10.62 0.46 0.31
N LEU A 69 -10.30 -0.43 1.25
CA LEU A 69 -9.22 -0.18 2.22
C LEU A 69 -7.86 0.01 1.53
N LYS A 70 -7.55 -0.82 0.51
CA LYS A 70 -6.31 -0.70 -0.27
C LYS A 70 -6.27 0.65 -0.99
N ARG A 71 -7.38 1.06 -1.61
CA ARG A 71 -7.50 2.36 -2.30
C ARG A 71 -7.28 3.52 -1.34
N VAL A 72 -7.97 3.52 -0.20
CA VAL A 72 -7.85 4.58 0.82
C VAL A 72 -6.43 4.67 1.40
N ALA A 73 -5.83 3.54 1.76
CA ALA A 73 -4.46 3.49 2.27
C ALA A 73 -3.46 4.02 1.23
N THR A 74 -3.58 3.57 -0.03
CA THR A 74 -2.74 4.03 -1.15
C THR A 74 -2.84 5.54 -1.36
N GLU A 75 -4.06 6.09 -1.43
CA GLU A 75 -4.27 7.52 -1.63
C GLU A 75 -3.68 8.36 -0.49
N LYS A 76 -3.88 7.92 0.76
CA LYS A 76 -3.35 8.61 1.93
C LYS A 76 -1.82 8.55 1.97
N LEU A 77 -1.22 7.41 1.64
CA LEU A 77 0.22 7.23 1.55
C LEU A 77 0.83 8.15 0.49
N ILE A 78 0.32 8.12 -0.74
CA ILE A 78 0.79 9.00 -1.83
C ILE A 78 0.67 10.47 -1.42
N LYS A 79 -0.43 10.86 -0.76
CA LYS A 79 -0.62 12.23 -0.27
C LYS A 79 0.41 12.60 0.80
N ARG A 80 0.72 11.69 1.75
CA ARG A 80 1.71 11.91 2.83
C ARG A 80 3.11 12.08 2.25
N GLU A 81 3.54 11.14 1.41
CA GLU A 81 4.88 11.16 0.82
C GLU A 81 5.06 12.31 -0.18
N ARG A 82 4.05 12.63 -0.99
CA ARG A 82 4.12 13.83 -1.86
C ARG A 82 4.26 15.11 -1.05
N LYS A 83 3.60 15.23 0.11
CA LYS A 83 3.79 16.38 1.02
C LYS A 83 5.22 16.40 1.59
N LYS A 84 5.79 15.24 1.91
CA LYS A 84 7.18 15.11 2.37
C LYS A 84 8.16 15.57 1.29
N ALA A 85 8.00 15.12 0.05
CA ALA A 85 8.78 15.60 -1.10
C ALA A 85 8.68 17.12 -1.27
N ALA A 86 7.46 17.68 -1.23
CA ALA A 86 7.25 19.12 -1.32
C ALA A 86 7.96 19.90 -0.21
N LYS A 87 8.04 19.37 1.02
CA LYS A 87 8.81 19.99 2.11
C LYS A 87 10.30 20.06 1.77
N TYR A 88 10.89 18.96 1.29
CA TYR A 88 12.30 18.94 0.86
C TYR A 88 12.57 19.94 -0.26
N PHE A 89 11.71 19.97 -1.28
CA PHE A 89 11.81 20.93 -2.37
C PHE A 89 11.75 22.39 -1.89
N LEU A 90 10.83 22.72 -0.98
CA LEU A 90 10.71 24.06 -0.41
C LEU A 90 11.94 24.43 0.46
N MET A 91 12.50 23.47 1.19
CA MET A 91 13.74 23.66 1.94
C MET A 91 14.92 23.92 0.98
N ALA A 92 15.01 23.17 -0.12
CA ALA A 92 16.05 23.35 -1.14
C ALA A 92 16.01 24.76 -1.73
N ARG A 93 14.81 25.29 -2.04
CA ARG A 93 14.64 26.65 -2.58
C ARG A 93 15.13 27.75 -1.63
N LYS A 94 15.15 27.50 -0.32
CA LYS A 94 15.62 28.45 0.70
C LYS A 94 17.10 28.26 1.05
N THR A 95 17.73 27.20 0.54
CA THR A 95 19.11 26.82 0.87
C THR A 95 20.08 27.48 -0.10
N ARG A 96 21.10 28.15 0.45
CA ARG A 96 22.15 28.83 -0.34
C ARG A 96 23.32 27.92 -0.68
N ASP A 97 23.66 27.00 0.22
CA ASP A 97 24.72 26.01 0.00
C ASP A 97 24.32 25.06 -1.15
N PRO A 98 25.08 25.03 -2.26
CA PRO A 98 24.77 24.18 -3.41
C PRO A 98 24.73 22.69 -3.05
N ALA A 99 25.64 22.21 -2.19
CA ALA A 99 25.70 20.80 -1.83
C ALA A 99 24.47 20.39 -1.01
N LYS A 100 24.08 21.21 -0.02
CA LYS A 100 22.86 20.94 0.75
C LYS A 100 21.60 21.10 -0.08
N LYS A 101 21.58 22.04 -1.03
CA LYS A 101 20.46 22.20 -1.97
C LYS A 101 20.27 20.94 -2.82
N GLU A 102 21.36 20.38 -3.34
CA GLU A 102 21.36 19.12 -4.11
C GLU A 102 20.78 17.97 -3.29
N GLU A 103 21.27 17.73 -2.08
CA GLU A 103 20.79 16.65 -1.20
C GLU A 103 19.27 16.72 -0.96
N LEU A 104 18.75 17.93 -0.72
CA LEU A 104 17.33 18.17 -0.52
C LEU A 104 16.52 17.93 -1.80
N LEU A 105 17.04 18.31 -2.97
CA LEU A 105 16.39 18.07 -4.25
C LEU A 105 16.38 16.57 -4.60
N LEU A 106 17.48 15.86 -4.38
CA LEU A 106 17.57 14.40 -4.55
C LEU A 106 16.57 13.70 -3.63
N SER A 107 16.49 14.09 -2.35
CA SER A 107 15.48 13.55 -1.41
C SER A 107 14.05 13.76 -1.91
N SER A 108 13.75 14.92 -2.52
CA SER A 108 12.44 15.16 -3.14
C SER A 108 12.23 14.32 -4.39
N TYR A 109 13.27 14.13 -5.21
CA TYR A 109 13.24 13.35 -6.44
C TYR A 109 12.97 11.87 -6.13
N ASP A 110 13.72 11.28 -5.22
CA ASP A 110 13.63 9.85 -4.86
C ASP A 110 12.25 9.48 -4.34
N ILE A 111 11.67 10.33 -3.50
CA ILE A 111 10.30 10.11 -2.99
C ILE A 111 9.30 10.13 -4.15
N LEU A 112 9.37 11.13 -5.04
CA LEU A 112 8.43 11.24 -6.15
C LEU A 112 8.58 10.10 -7.15
N LYS A 113 9.82 9.71 -7.48
CA LYS A 113 10.13 8.58 -8.35
C LYS A 113 9.61 7.28 -7.76
N GLY A 114 9.91 7.01 -6.49
CA GLY A 114 9.42 5.83 -5.79
C GLY A 114 7.90 5.74 -5.82
N LEU A 115 7.18 6.84 -5.60
CA LEU A 115 5.71 6.85 -5.70
C LEU A 115 5.19 6.52 -7.12
N ILE A 116 5.87 7.00 -8.16
CA ILE A 116 5.49 6.73 -9.56
C ILE A 116 5.72 5.25 -9.90
N GLU A 117 6.84 4.69 -9.46
CA GLU A 117 7.22 3.29 -9.73
C GLU A 117 6.31 2.31 -8.99
N HIS A 118 5.96 2.59 -7.73
CA HIS A 118 5.15 1.69 -6.91
C HIS A 118 3.64 1.84 -7.18
N TYR A 119 3.19 2.99 -7.68
CA TYR A 119 1.77 3.27 -7.90
C TYR A 119 1.47 3.79 -9.33
N PRO A 120 1.80 3.03 -10.38
CA PRO A 120 1.67 3.48 -11.77
C PRO A 120 0.21 3.66 -12.21
N SER A 121 -0.75 3.06 -11.52
CA SER A 121 -2.18 3.20 -11.80
C SER A 121 -2.88 4.25 -10.95
N SER A 122 -2.13 5.03 -10.15
CA SER A 122 -2.72 6.06 -9.30
C SER A 122 -3.36 7.19 -10.11
N PRO A 123 -4.55 7.70 -9.73
CA PRO A 123 -5.13 8.90 -10.34
C PRO A 123 -4.28 10.16 -10.10
N MET A 124 -3.28 10.08 -9.22
CA MET A 124 -2.37 11.19 -8.90
C MET A 124 -1.12 11.21 -9.79
N LEU A 125 -0.94 10.23 -10.68
CA LEU A 125 0.27 10.02 -11.45
C LEU A 125 0.70 11.26 -12.26
N GLU A 126 -0.24 11.91 -12.94
CA GLU A 126 0.03 13.12 -13.72
C GLU A 126 0.65 14.23 -12.85
N LYS A 127 0.10 14.44 -11.65
CA LYS A 127 0.61 15.43 -10.69
C LYS A 127 1.98 15.04 -10.13
N LEU A 128 2.21 13.75 -9.89
CA LEU A 128 3.53 13.26 -9.44
C LEU A 128 4.58 13.48 -10.51
N ASN A 129 4.28 13.16 -11.76
CA ASN A 129 5.17 13.39 -12.91
C ASN A 129 5.47 14.88 -13.11
N GLY A 130 4.47 15.76 -12.97
CA GLY A 130 4.67 17.20 -13.02
C GLY A 130 5.61 17.70 -11.93
N ASN A 131 5.42 17.26 -10.68
CA ASN A 131 6.32 17.62 -9.58
C ASN A 131 7.73 17.07 -9.80
N LEU A 132 7.86 15.82 -10.26
CA LEU A 132 9.15 15.19 -10.52
C LEU A 132 9.93 15.98 -11.58
N ARG A 133 9.27 16.39 -12.66
CA ARG A 133 9.86 17.23 -13.71
C ARG A 133 10.41 18.53 -13.15
N THR A 134 9.63 19.24 -12.33
CA THR A 134 10.08 20.48 -11.68
C THR A 134 11.32 20.27 -10.80
N VAL A 135 11.39 19.15 -10.06
CA VAL A 135 12.56 18.82 -9.24
C VAL A 135 13.78 18.55 -10.12
N ARG A 136 13.61 17.81 -11.23
CA ARG A 136 14.67 17.53 -12.20
C ARG A 136 15.21 18.80 -12.84
N GLU A 137 14.34 19.74 -13.21
CA GLU A 137 14.75 21.05 -13.72
C GLU A 137 15.61 21.83 -12.71
N GLU A 138 15.28 21.77 -11.42
CA GLU A 138 16.10 22.42 -10.38
C GLU A 138 17.44 21.71 -10.16
N LEU A 139 17.50 20.38 -10.26
CA LEU A 139 18.76 19.61 -10.23
C LEU A 139 19.65 19.94 -11.43
N ASN A 140 19.07 20.01 -12.62
CA ASN A 140 19.79 20.35 -13.85
C ASN A 140 20.41 21.76 -13.78
N LYS A 141 19.75 22.72 -13.10
CA LYS A 141 20.34 24.05 -12.84
C LYS A 141 21.58 24.02 -11.96
N LEU A 142 21.78 22.94 -11.19
CA LEU A 142 23.00 22.68 -10.42
C LEU A 142 24.02 21.84 -11.21
N GLY A 143 23.74 21.52 -12.48
CA GLY A 143 24.57 20.62 -13.29
C GLY A 143 24.48 19.17 -12.85
N LYS A 144 23.38 18.77 -12.18
CA LYS A 144 23.15 17.42 -11.67
C LYS A 144 22.00 16.79 -12.44
N ASP A 145 22.23 15.59 -12.98
CA ASP A 145 21.17 14.75 -13.53
C ASP A 145 20.98 13.54 -12.60
N PRO A 146 19.81 13.38 -11.96
CA PRO A 146 19.55 12.26 -11.06
C PRO A 146 19.43 10.90 -11.77
N GLU A 147 19.46 10.85 -13.11
CA GLU A 147 19.46 9.60 -13.89
C GLU A 147 20.75 9.32 -14.66
N SER A 148 21.78 10.17 -14.49
CA SER A 148 23.11 10.00 -15.10
C SER A 148 24.01 9.03 -14.33
#